data_AF-A0A843B7A7-F1
#
_entry.id   AF-A0A843B7A7-F1
#
_cell.length_a   1.000
_cell.length_b   1.000
_cell.length_c   1.000
_cell.angle_alpha   90.00
_cell.angle_beta   90.00
_cell.angle_gamma   90.00
#
_symmetry.space_group_name_H-M   'P 1'
#
loop_
_entity.id
_entity.type
_entity.pdbx_description
1 polymer ?
#
loop_
_entity_poly.entity_id
_entity_poly.type
_entity_poly.pdbx_seq_one_letter_code
_entity_poly.pdbx_strand_id
1 'polypeptide(L)'
;MFPPRWFLPYDAILQIITALVALAVAVYALRGYQWVKERTLYALFLAFVLLSGGLLVSGVTLAYTYLVDVPFSRHVQPLVASDLGFWVYYMASMMAFSILVIAYASRLRPSLVALAGMLIFGQRSAGGSLVSAGPFMEMVLVVLLLFIVIAQLAHLIARWSWHSLMVTASFTMIMGSHVLMMFSSIEDTMYVLGRIVGLAGFLSLAGVLYLLRRKG
;
A
#
# COMPACT_ATOMS: atom_id res chain seq x y z
N MET A 1 12.32 3.94 7.33
CA MET A 1 12.01 3.28 8.62
C MET A 1 12.43 1.82 8.49
N PHE A 2 13.33 1.35 9.36
CA PHE A 2 14.00 0.06 9.18
C PHE A 2 13.31 -1.01 10.05
N PRO A 3 13.08 -2.23 9.54
CA PRO A 3 12.47 -3.28 10.34
C PRO A 3 13.37 -3.64 11.53
N PRO A 4 12.80 -4.07 12.66
CA PRO A 4 13.58 -4.65 13.75
C PRO A 4 14.42 -5.82 13.24
N ARG A 5 15.67 -5.92 13.70
CA ARG A 5 16.64 -6.89 13.15
C ARG A 5 16.17 -8.34 13.23
N TRP A 6 15.50 -8.69 14.32
CA TRP A 6 14.93 -10.02 14.54
C TRP A 6 13.73 -10.31 13.62
N PHE A 7 13.08 -9.27 13.08
CA PHE A 7 11.89 -9.37 12.25
C PHE A 7 12.18 -9.29 10.75
N LEU A 8 13.39 -8.91 10.33
CA LEU A 8 13.79 -8.79 8.92
C LEU A 8 13.38 -9.98 8.02
N PRO A 9 13.69 -11.26 8.35
CA PRO A 9 13.33 -12.37 7.48
C PRO A 9 11.81 -12.56 7.40
N TYR A 10 11.08 -12.33 8.51
CA TYR A 10 9.63 -12.39 8.54
C TYR A 10 9.00 -11.27 7.72
N ASP A 11 9.53 -10.05 7.81
CA ASP A 11 9.06 -8.91 7.04
C ASP A 11 9.23 -9.13 5.53
N ALA A 12 10.36 -9.69 5.10
CA ALA A 12 10.58 -10.06 3.70
C ALA A 12 9.52 -11.05 3.20
N ILE A 13 9.25 -12.11 3.98
CA ILE A 13 8.23 -13.11 3.66
C ILE A 13 6.83 -12.47 3.60
N LEU A 14 6.48 -11.66 4.60
CA LEU A 14 5.18 -10.98 4.65
C LEU A 14 4.99 -10.01 3.49
N GLN A 15 6.03 -9.29 3.08
CA GLN A 15 5.98 -8.40 1.92
C GLN A 15 5.76 -9.18 0.63
N ILE A 16 6.47 -10.31 0.44
CA ILE A 16 6.28 -11.17 -0.74
C ILE A 16 4.86 -11.75 -0.77
N ILE A 17 4.36 -12.26 0.37
CA ILE A 17 2.98 -12.77 0.47
C ILE A 17 2.00 -11.64 0.13
N THR A 18 2.18 -10.45 0.71
CA THR A 18 1.31 -9.29 0.45
C THR A 18 1.36 -8.91 -1.04
N ALA A 19 2.53 -8.98 -1.66
CA ALA A 19 2.68 -8.70 -3.09
C ALA A 19 1.92 -9.69 -3.97
N LEU A 20 1.95 -10.98 -3.62
CA LEU A 20 1.19 -12.03 -4.33
C LEU A 20 -0.31 -11.84 -4.14
N VAL A 21 -0.75 -11.50 -2.93
CA VAL A 21 -2.16 -11.17 -2.65
C VAL A 21 -2.60 -9.94 -3.44
N ALA A 22 -1.78 -8.88 -3.47
CA ALA A 22 -2.04 -7.69 -4.25
C ALA A 22 -2.12 -7.99 -5.76
N LEU A 23 -1.26 -8.88 -6.27
CA LEU A 23 -1.32 -9.32 -7.66
C LEU A 23 -2.60 -10.12 -7.96
N ALA A 24 -3.01 -11.00 -7.04
CA ALA A 24 -4.28 -11.72 -7.18
C ALA A 24 -5.46 -10.74 -7.23
N VAL A 25 -5.50 -9.74 -6.35
CA VAL A 25 -6.48 -8.65 -6.37
C VAL A 25 -6.48 -7.94 -7.73
N ALA A 26 -5.30 -7.62 -8.27
CA ALA A 26 -5.19 -6.99 -9.58
C ALA A 26 -5.81 -7.85 -10.69
N VAL A 27 -5.49 -9.15 -10.74
CA VAL A 27 -6.05 -10.08 -11.73
C VAL A 27 -7.57 -10.16 -11.63
N TYR A 28 -8.12 -10.20 -10.41
CA TYR A 28 -9.57 -10.17 -10.22
C TYR A 28 -10.20 -8.84 -10.66
N ALA A 29 -9.55 -7.70 -10.38
CA ALA A 29 -10.00 -6.39 -10.82
C ALA A 29 -10.01 -6.27 -12.36
N LEU A 30 -8.98 -6.81 -13.04
CA LEU A 30 -8.91 -6.83 -14.50
C LEU A 30 -10.03 -7.66 -15.12
N ARG A 31 -10.31 -8.83 -14.55
CA ARG A 31 -11.44 -9.67 -15.02
C ARG A 31 -12.78 -8.96 -14.79
N GLY A 32 -12.97 -8.33 -13.63
CA GLY A 32 -14.15 -7.51 -13.36
C GLY A 32 -14.30 -6.35 -14.35
N TYR A 33 -13.20 -5.70 -14.72
CA TYR A 33 -13.19 -4.66 -15.74
C TYR A 33 -13.63 -5.18 -17.11
N GLN A 34 -13.21 -6.38 -17.52
CA GLN A 34 -13.63 -6.95 -18.80
C GLN A 34 -15.16 -7.15 -18.88
N TRP A 35 -15.83 -7.35 -17.74
CA TRP A 35 -17.27 -7.64 -17.68
C TRP A 35 -18.10 -6.36 -17.56
N VAL A 36 -17.73 -5.46 -16.65
CA VAL A 36 -18.52 -4.25 -16.33
C VAL A 36 -18.03 -3.02 -17.11
N LYS A 37 -16.79 -3.04 -17.62
CA LYS A 37 -16.10 -1.93 -18.33
C LYS A 37 -16.05 -0.60 -17.56
N GLU A 38 -16.15 -0.62 -16.23
CA GLU A 38 -15.99 0.58 -15.41
C GLU A 38 -14.53 1.01 -15.26
N ARG A 39 -14.24 2.30 -15.48
CA ARG A 39 -12.89 2.88 -15.37
C ARG A 39 -12.27 2.71 -13.97
N THR A 40 -13.08 2.64 -12.92
CA THR A 40 -12.67 2.43 -11.53
C THR A 40 -12.00 1.07 -11.32
N LEU A 41 -12.51 0.01 -11.96
CA LEU A 41 -11.95 -1.34 -11.90
C LEU A 41 -10.59 -1.42 -12.60
N TYR A 42 -10.43 -0.70 -13.72
CA TYR A 42 -9.14 -0.61 -14.40
C TYR A 42 -8.10 0.16 -13.57
N ALA A 43 -8.50 1.25 -12.93
CA ALA A 43 -7.63 1.98 -11.99
C ALA A 43 -7.22 1.11 -10.79
N LEU A 44 -8.16 0.28 -10.28
CA LEU A 44 -7.87 -0.71 -9.25
C LEU A 44 -6.82 -1.73 -9.72
N PHE A 45 -6.98 -2.29 -10.93
CA PHE A 45 -5.98 -3.17 -11.53
C PHE A 45 -4.60 -2.49 -11.57
N LEU A 46 -4.51 -1.29 -12.16
CA LEU A 46 -3.23 -0.60 -12.33
C LEU A 46 -2.55 -0.29 -10.98
N ALA A 47 -3.32 0.19 -10.00
CA ALA A 47 -2.82 0.48 -8.67
C ALA A 47 -2.27 -0.77 -7.96
N PHE A 48 -2.99 -1.89 -8.03
CA PHE A 48 -2.56 -3.13 -7.37
C PHE A 48 -1.39 -3.81 -8.08
N VAL A 49 -1.25 -3.68 -9.40
CA VAL A 49 -0.04 -4.13 -10.13
C VAL A 49 1.18 -3.32 -9.69
N LEU A 50 1.06 -1.98 -9.67
CA LEU A 50 2.14 -1.10 -9.20
C LEU A 50 2.55 -1.44 -7.77
N LEU A 51 1.57 -1.57 -6.88
CA LEU A 51 1.81 -1.89 -5.47
C LEU A 51 2.46 -3.26 -5.29
N SER A 52 2.01 -4.28 -6.03
CA SER A 52 2.60 -5.62 -6.03
C SER A 52 4.07 -5.57 -6.48
N GLY A 53 4.37 -4.85 -7.57
CA GLY A 53 5.74 -4.65 -8.03
C GLY A 53 6.62 -3.98 -6.98
N GLY A 54 6.14 -2.92 -6.34
CA GLY A 54 6.85 -2.24 -5.26
C GLY A 54 7.13 -3.16 -4.07
N LEU A 55 6.13 -3.92 -3.62
CA LEU A 55 6.27 -4.88 -2.52
C LEU A 55 7.22 -6.03 -2.85
N LEU A 56 7.24 -6.53 -4.09
CA LEU A 56 8.18 -7.57 -4.53
C LEU A 56 9.62 -7.05 -4.51
N VAL A 57 9.87 -5.87 -5.07
CA VAL A 57 11.22 -5.30 -5.08
C VAL A 57 11.71 -5.08 -3.65
N SER A 58 10.87 -4.49 -2.80
CA SER A 58 11.18 -4.31 -1.37
C SER A 58 11.43 -5.64 -0.67
N GLY A 59 10.55 -6.64 -0.82
CA GLY A 59 10.71 -7.94 -0.19
C GLY A 59 11.96 -8.69 -0.62
N VAL A 60 12.30 -8.65 -1.92
CA VAL A 60 13.52 -9.27 -2.47
C VAL A 60 14.77 -8.55 -1.98
N THR A 61 14.80 -7.22 -1.97
CA THR A 61 15.96 -6.47 -1.45
C THR A 61 16.18 -6.74 0.03
N LEU A 62 15.11 -6.87 0.82
CA LEU A 62 15.18 -7.20 2.24
C LEU A 62 15.72 -8.63 2.46
N ALA A 63 15.21 -9.60 1.70
CA ALA A 63 15.70 -10.98 1.72
C ALA A 63 17.18 -11.05 1.32
N TYR A 64 17.60 -10.29 0.31
CA TYR A 64 18.99 -10.20 -0.12
C TYR A 64 19.88 -9.61 0.99
N THR A 65 19.45 -8.54 1.66
CA THR A 65 20.21 -7.96 2.78
C THR A 65 20.36 -8.92 3.96
N TYR A 66 19.38 -9.81 4.17
CA TYR A 66 19.47 -10.85 5.18
C TYR A 66 20.44 -11.98 4.77
N LEU A 67 20.38 -12.46 3.52
CA LEU A 67 21.18 -13.58 3.03
C LEU A 67 22.67 -13.27 2.86
N VAL A 68 23.02 -12.03 2.52
CA VAL A 68 24.41 -11.60 2.31
C VAL A 68 25.12 -11.30 3.64
N ASP A 69 24.45 -11.54 4.77
CA ASP A 69 25.00 -11.61 6.13
C ASP A 69 26.04 -10.52 6.39
N VAL A 70 25.64 -9.24 6.26
CA VAL A 70 26.57 -8.12 6.47
C VAL A 70 27.14 -8.27 7.88
N PRO A 71 28.45 -8.58 8.02
CA PRO A 71 29.02 -8.81 9.32
C PRO A 71 28.91 -7.51 10.10
N PHE A 72 28.21 -7.58 11.24
CA PHE A 72 27.93 -6.49 12.17
C PHE A 72 29.17 -5.78 12.76
N SER A 73 30.37 -6.07 12.24
CA SER A 73 31.67 -5.50 12.60
C SER A 73 32.21 -4.48 11.60
N ARG A 74 31.57 -4.28 10.44
CA ARG A 74 31.98 -3.25 9.47
C ARG A 74 30.85 -2.25 9.21
N HIS A 75 31.17 -0.97 9.33
CA HIS A 75 30.35 0.19 8.93
C HIS A 75 30.10 0.26 7.40
N VAL A 76 30.15 -0.86 6.68
CA VAL A 76 30.11 -0.91 5.22
C VAL A 76 28.69 -1.26 4.77
N GLN A 77 27.85 -0.22 4.73
CA GLN A 77 26.82 0.07 3.72
C GLN A 77 25.96 -1.10 3.17
N PRO A 78 25.20 -1.86 4.00
CA PRO A 78 24.02 -2.60 3.52
C PRO A 78 22.90 -1.68 2.98
N LEU A 79 23.03 -0.36 3.18
CA LEU A 79 22.01 0.64 2.93
C LEU A 79 21.48 0.61 1.49
N VAL A 80 22.33 0.54 0.47
CA VAL A 80 21.89 0.84 -0.91
C VAL A 80 20.79 -0.08 -1.43
N ALA A 81 20.87 -1.40 -1.17
CA ALA A 81 19.87 -2.35 -1.68
C ALA A 81 18.53 -2.23 -0.94
N SER A 82 18.55 -2.19 0.39
CA SER A 82 17.32 -2.00 1.20
C SER A 82 16.70 -0.62 0.97
N ASP A 83 17.54 0.40 0.79
CA ASP A 83 17.09 1.77 0.54
C ASP A 83 16.44 1.88 -0.84
N LEU A 84 17.01 1.23 -1.85
CA LEU A 84 16.42 1.14 -3.17
C LEU A 84 15.06 0.44 -3.11
N GLY A 85 14.97 -0.69 -2.40
CA GLY A 85 13.71 -1.40 -2.19
C GLY A 85 12.65 -0.54 -1.51
N PHE A 86 13.04 0.15 -0.44
CA PHE A 86 12.20 1.10 0.27
C PHE A 86 11.68 2.20 -0.66
N TRP A 87 12.56 2.88 -1.39
CA TRP A 87 12.16 3.96 -2.30
C TRP A 87 11.26 3.48 -3.43
N VAL A 88 11.57 2.34 -4.03
CA VAL A 88 10.75 1.74 -5.09
C VAL A 88 9.35 1.42 -4.56
N TYR A 89 9.25 0.82 -3.37
CA TYR A 89 7.96 0.54 -2.74
C TYR A 89 7.15 1.81 -2.46
N TYR A 90 7.76 2.85 -1.89
CA TYR A 90 7.04 4.09 -1.59
C TYR A 90 6.60 4.83 -2.84
N MET A 91 7.46 4.92 -3.86
CA MET A 91 7.09 5.55 -5.13
C MET A 91 5.96 4.80 -5.81
N ALA A 92 6.03 3.47 -5.83
CA ALA A 92 4.96 2.63 -6.36
C ALA A 92 3.65 2.80 -5.56
N SER A 93 3.73 2.87 -4.23
CA SER A 93 2.58 3.04 -3.34
C SER A 93 1.92 4.41 -3.51
N MET A 94 2.72 5.48 -3.60
CA MET A 94 2.25 6.83 -3.90
C MET A 94 1.53 6.86 -5.24
N MET A 95 2.14 6.34 -6.30
CA MET A 95 1.51 6.27 -7.62
C MET A 95 0.21 5.45 -7.59
N ALA A 96 0.22 4.28 -6.94
CA ALA A 96 -0.93 3.40 -6.83
C ALA A 96 -2.11 4.10 -6.12
N PHE A 97 -1.88 4.69 -4.95
CA PHE A 97 -2.94 5.35 -4.20
C PHE A 97 -3.37 6.66 -4.86
N SER A 98 -2.48 7.41 -5.52
CA SER A 98 -2.86 8.56 -6.33
C SER A 98 -3.78 8.18 -7.49
N ILE A 99 -3.50 7.08 -8.19
CA ILE A 99 -4.38 6.56 -9.26
C ILE A 99 -5.77 6.23 -8.69
N LEU A 100 -5.83 5.58 -7.52
CA LEU A 100 -7.10 5.28 -6.85
C LEU A 100 -7.83 6.55 -6.45
N VAL A 101 -7.16 7.51 -5.83
CA VAL A 101 -7.75 8.80 -5.44
C VAL A 101 -8.33 9.50 -6.66
N ILE A 102 -7.61 9.57 -7.78
CA ILE A 102 -8.12 10.19 -9.02
C ILE A 102 -9.35 9.43 -9.54
N ALA A 103 -9.31 8.09 -9.53
CA ALA A 103 -10.43 7.27 -9.97
C ALA A 103 -11.68 7.49 -9.10
N TYR A 104 -11.55 7.53 -7.78
CA TYR A 104 -12.66 7.79 -6.87
C TYR A 104 -13.11 9.26 -6.88
N ALA A 105 -12.19 10.22 -6.98
CA ALA A 105 -12.49 11.65 -7.08
C ALA A 105 -13.26 11.97 -8.36
N SER A 106 -12.85 11.41 -9.50
CA SER A 106 -13.56 11.56 -10.77
C SER A 106 -15.00 11.04 -10.74
N ARG A 107 -15.30 10.11 -9.81
CA ARG A 107 -16.66 9.58 -9.57
C ARG A 107 -17.49 10.48 -8.66
N LEU A 108 -16.86 11.26 -7.77
CA LEU A 108 -17.54 12.08 -6.76
C LEU A 108 -17.67 13.55 -7.18
N ARG A 109 -16.58 14.26 -7.53
CA ARG A 109 -16.58 15.64 -8.09
C ARG A 109 -15.20 16.03 -8.68
N PRO A 110 -15.15 16.87 -9.75
CA PRO A 110 -13.89 17.32 -10.38
C PRO A 110 -13.01 18.22 -9.49
N SER A 111 -13.56 18.90 -8.48
CA SER A 111 -12.80 19.79 -7.59
C SER A 111 -11.79 19.06 -6.69
N LEU A 112 -11.97 17.77 -6.46
CA LEU A 112 -11.09 16.94 -5.62
C LEU A 112 -9.83 16.47 -6.38
N VAL A 113 -9.85 16.52 -7.72
CA VAL A 113 -8.71 16.13 -8.58
C VAL A 113 -7.56 17.14 -8.45
N ALA A 114 -7.87 18.44 -8.27
CA ALA A 114 -6.88 19.48 -8.08
C ALA A 114 -6.07 19.31 -6.77
N LEU A 115 -6.72 18.85 -5.70
CA LEU A 115 -6.07 18.60 -4.41
C LEU A 115 -5.15 17.36 -4.48
N ALA A 116 -5.57 16.31 -5.18
CA ALA A 116 -4.75 15.12 -5.41
C ALA A 116 -3.49 15.43 -6.24
N GLY A 117 -3.60 16.30 -7.26
CA GLY A 117 -2.46 16.78 -8.03
C GLY A 117 -1.45 17.58 -7.19
N MET A 118 -1.92 18.41 -6.26
CA MET A 118 -1.06 19.23 -5.40
C MET A 118 -0.18 18.41 -4.45
N LEU A 119 -0.67 17.26 -3.97
CA LEU A 119 0.10 16.34 -3.12
C LEU A 119 1.21 15.60 -3.90
N ILE A 120 1.04 15.42 -5.21
CA ILE A 120 2.03 14.75 -6.09
C ILE A 120 3.15 15.73 -6.50
N PHE A 121 2.81 16.99 -6.81
CA PHE A 121 3.76 17.99 -7.31
C PHE A 121 4.36 18.90 -6.22
N GLY A 122 3.81 18.91 -5.01
CA GLY A 122 4.33 19.70 -3.87
C GLY A 122 5.62 19.13 -3.25
N GLN A 123 6.01 17.90 -3.61
CA GLN A 123 7.21 17.25 -3.06
C GLN A 123 8.46 17.66 -3.84
N ARG A 124 8.91 18.90 -3.63
CA ARG A 124 10.27 19.30 -3.98
C ARG A 124 11.23 18.67 -2.97
N SER A 125 12.05 17.76 -3.48
CA SER A 125 13.10 16.99 -2.80
C SER A 125 13.77 17.69 -1.61
N ALA A 126 13.42 17.29 -0.39
CA ALA A 126 14.29 17.46 0.76
C ALA A 126 15.15 16.20 0.87
N GLY A 127 16.45 16.32 0.56
CA GLY A 127 17.45 15.26 0.69
C GLY A 127 17.71 14.90 2.15
N GLY A 128 16.73 14.28 2.80
CA GLY A 128 16.79 13.83 4.19
C GLY A 128 17.03 12.33 4.30
N SER A 129 17.94 11.96 5.20
CA SER A 129 18.24 10.59 5.62
C SER A 129 16.98 9.75 5.92
N LEU A 130 17.05 8.44 5.67
CA LEU A 130 15.97 7.42 5.77
C LEU A 130 15.17 7.41 7.08
N VAL A 131 15.73 7.99 8.14
CA VAL A 131 15.12 8.07 9.46
C VAL A 131 14.07 9.19 9.53
N SER A 132 14.26 10.30 8.81
CA SER A 132 13.30 11.41 8.79
C SER A 132 12.26 11.29 7.67
N ALA A 133 12.60 10.62 6.56
CA ALA A 133 11.68 10.45 5.43
C ALA A 133 10.53 9.46 5.73
N GLY A 134 10.76 8.44 6.56
CA GLY A 134 9.78 7.37 6.83
C GLY A 134 8.42 7.88 7.32
N PRO A 135 8.34 8.55 8.47
CA PRO A 135 7.06 9.04 9.01
C PRO A 135 6.34 10.01 8.08
N PHE A 136 7.08 10.84 7.34
CA PHE A 136 6.52 11.79 6.40
C PHE A 136 5.89 11.08 5.18
N MET A 137 6.56 10.08 4.62
CA MET A 137 6.01 9.31 3.50
C MET A 137 4.77 8.52 3.94
N GLU A 138 4.78 7.95 5.16
CA GLU A 138 3.60 7.32 5.75
C GLU A 138 2.44 8.30 5.90
N MET A 139 2.69 9.52 6.38
CA MET A 139 1.66 10.56 6.48
C MET A 139 0.99 10.83 5.13
N VAL A 140 1.76 10.91 4.04
CA VAL A 140 1.21 11.10 2.70
C VAL A 140 0.33 9.92 2.29
N LEU A 141 0.79 8.69 2.50
CA LEU A 141 0.01 7.49 2.20
C LEU A 141 -1.29 7.44 3.02
N VAL A 142 -1.23 7.80 4.31
CA VAL A 142 -2.41 7.91 5.18
C VAL A 142 -3.39 8.94 4.65
N VAL A 143 -2.94 10.12 4.20
CA VAL A 143 -3.82 11.15 3.62
C VAL A 143 -4.49 10.65 2.33
N LEU A 144 -3.74 9.98 1.44
CA LEU A 144 -4.30 9.41 0.22
C LEU A 144 -5.32 8.30 0.53
N LEU A 145 -5.00 7.42 1.47
CA LEU A 145 -5.90 6.34 1.92
C LEU A 145 -7.14 6.87 2.62
N LEU A 146 -7.02 7.92 3.45
CA LEU A 146 -8.16 8.59 4.07
C LEU A 146 -9.15 9.08 3.02
N PHE A 147 -8.64 9.66 1.93
CA PHE A 147 -9.48 10.07 0.80
C PHE A 147 -10.25 8.90 0.17
N ILE A 148 -9.57 7.78 -0.03
CA ILE A 148 -10.18 6.55 -0.57
C ILE A 148 -11.24 6.02 0.40
N VAL A 149 -10.94 5.97 1.69
CA VAL A 149 -11.87 5.50 2.74
C VAL A 149 -13.11 6.39 2.79
N ILE A 150 -12.97 7.71 2.76
CA ILE A 150 -14.11 8.65 2.73
C ILE A 150 -14.96 8.42 1.48
N ALA A 151 -14.34 8.28 0.30
CA ALA A 151 -15.04 8.01 -0.94
C ALA A 151 -15.84 6.70 -0.89
N GLN A 152 -15.27 5.66 -0.30
CA GLN A 152 -15.92 4.36 -0.13
C GLN A 152 -17.01 4.39 0.94
N LEU A 153 -16.84 5.17 2.01
CA LEU A 153 -17.86 5.35 3.03
C LEU A 153 -19.08 6.08 2.45
N ALA A 154 -18.87 7.11 1.63
CA ALA A 154 -19.95 7.79 0.92
C ALA A 154 -20.70 6.83 -0.02
N HIS A 155 -19.98 5.93 -0.71
CA HIS A 155 -20.60 4.89 -1.53
C HIS A 155 -21.41 3.88 -0.71
N LEU A 156 -20.88 3.45 0.45
CA LEU A 156 -21.54 2.52 1.35
C LEU A 156 -22.84 3.09 1.92
N ILE A 157 -22.84 4.37 2.30
CA ILE A 157 -24.03 5.07 2.80
C ILE A 157 -25.07 5.21 1.68
N ALA A 158 -24.64 5.51 0.44
CA ALA A 158 -25.54 5.65 -0.70
C ALA A 158 -26.13 4.32 -1.18
N ARG A 159 -25.36 3.22 -1.12
CA ARG A 159 -25.78 1.87 -1.52
C ARG A 159 -25.27 0.84 -0.52
N TRP A 160 -26.10 0.57 0.48
CA TRP A 160 -25.77 -0.42 1.49
C TRP A 160 -25.68 -1.81 0.86
N SER A 161 -24.47 -2.37 0.82
CA SER A 161 -24.22 -3.72 0.34
C SER A 161 -23.09 -4.36 1.15
N TRP A 162 -23.22 -5.66 1.40
CA TRP A 162 -22.19 -6.44 2.09
C TRP A 162 -20.82 -6.34 1.40
N HIS A 163 -20.81 -6.32 0.07
CA HIS A 163 -19.59 -6.16 -0.72
C HIS A 163 -18.95 -4.79 -0.49
N SER A 164 -19.73 -3.70 -0.51
CA SER A 164 -19.20 -2.37 -0.23
C SER A 164 -18.68 -2.26 1.20
N LEU A 165 -19.33 -2.90 2.18
CA LEU A 165 -18.90 -2.87 3.57
C LEU A 165 -17.52 -3.54 3.74
N MET A 166 -17.33 -4.72 3.14
CA MET A 166 -16.06 -5.44 3.24
C MET A 166 -14.93 -4.72 2.49
N VAL A 167 -15.21 -4.09 1.34
CA VAL A 167 -14.22 -3.27 0.63
C VAL A 167 -13.80 -2.07 1.48
N THR A 168 -14.75 -1.34 2.08
CA THR A 168 -14.46 -0.23 2.99
C THR A 168 -13.65 -0.70 4.19
N ALA A 169 -14.04 -1.82 4.82
CA ALA A 169 -13.30 -2.41 5.94
C ALA A 169 -11.84 -2.74 5.56
N SER A 170 -11.62 -3.25 4.35
CA SER A 170 -10.29 -3.59 3.84
C SER A 170 -9.41 -2.35 3.68
N PHE A 171 -9.94 -1.27 3.07
CA PHE A 171 -9.21 0.00 2.95
C PHE A 171 -8.96 0.66 4.31
N THR A 172 -9.91 0.56 5.25
CA THR A 172 -9.72 1.06 6.62
C THR A 172 -8.62 0.29 7.36
N MET A 173 -8.54 -1.04 7.20
CA MET A 173 -7.44 -1.83 7.75
C MET A 173 -6.09 -1.43 7.14
N ILE A 174 -6.03 -1.24 5.82
CA ILE A 174 -4.80 -0.76 5.14
C ILE A 174 -4.41 0.62 5.66
N MET A 175 -5.36 1.55 5.83
CA MET A 175 -5.09 2.87 6.43
C MET A 175 -4.58 2.74 7.87
N GLY A 176 -5.21 1.90 8.70
CA GLY A 176 -4.77 1.63 10.07
C GLY A 176 -3.36 1.06 10.13
N SER A 177 -2.98 0.20 9.18
CA SER A 177 -1.63 -0.31 9.01
C SER A 177 -0.61 0.81 8.80
N HIS A 178 -0.89 1.75 7.90
CA HIS A 178 -0.01 2.90 7.66
C HIS A 178 0.06 3.86 8.86
N VAL A 179 -1.06 4.06 9.58
CA VAL A 179 -1.04 4.83 10.85
C VAL A 179 -0.12 4.16 11.87
N LEU A 180 -0.22 2.84 12.05
CA LEU A 180 0.67 2.09 12.95
C LEU A 180 2.13 2.19 12.51
N MET A 181 2.39 2.09 11.20
CA MET A 181 3.73 2.29 10.63
C MET A 181 4.26 3.70 10.84
N MET A 182 3.43 4.73 10.96
CA MET A 182 3.87 6.08 11.32
C MET A 182 4.41 6.14 12.77
N PHE A 183 3.79 5.41 13.69
CA PHE A 183 4.19 5.36 15.12
C PHE A 183 5.30 4.34 15.42
N SER A 184 5.70 3.56 14.43
CA SER A 184 6.76 2.56 14.55
C SER A 184 8.13 3.11 14.95
N SER A 185 8.35 4.43 14.81
CA SER A 185 9.55 5.10 15.34
C SER A 185 9.61 5.13 16.86
N ILE A 186 8.48 4.91 17.55
CA ILE A 186 8.39 4.89 19.01
C ILE A 186 8.62 3.47 19.53
N GLU A 187 8.02 2.46 18.87
CA GLU A 187 8.06 1.08 19.33
C GLU A 187 8.06 0.08 18.16
N ASP A 188 8.99 -0.89 18.22
CA ASP A 188 9.15 -1.95 17.23
C ASP A 188 7.86 -2.81 17.05
N THR A 189 7.05 -2.94 18.11
CA THR A 189 5.80 -3.71 18.08
C THR A 189 4.76 -3.08 17.15
N MET A 190 4.74 -1.75 17.03
CA MET A 190 3.82 -1.02 16.14
C MET A 190 4.14 -1.32 14.67
N TYR A 191 5.41 -1.56 14.33
CA TYR A 191 5.80 -2.00 13.00
C TYR A 191 5.19 -3.37 12.66
N VAL A 192 5.35 -4.33 13.58
CA VAL A 192 4.87 -5.70 13.40
C VAL A 192 3.34 -5.73 13.30
N LEU A 193 2.65 -5.01 14.19
CA LEU A 193 1.20 -4.88 14.13
C LEU A 193 0.76 -4.21 12.83
N GLY A 194 1.45 -3.15 12.41
CA GLY A 194 1.21 -2.48 11.13
C GLY A 194 1.27 -3.48 9.98
N ARG A 195 2.32 -4.31 9.90
CA ARG A 195 2.47 -5.33 8.85
C ARG A 195 1.35 -6.37 8.87
N ILE A 196 0.98 -6.88 10.04
CA ILE A 196 -0.07 -7.88 10.18
C ILE A 196 -1.44 -7.31 9.78
N VAL A 197 -1.78 -6.12 10.27
CA VAL A 197 -3.05 -5.43 9.94
C VAL A 197 -3.11 -5.09 8.45
N GLY A 198 -1.98 -4.70 7.85
CA GLY A 198 -1.89 -4.42 6.42
C GLY A 198 -2.18 -5.66 5.58
N LEU A 199 -1.50 -6.77 5.87
CA LEU A 199 -1.74 -8.05 5.22
C LEU A 199 -3.20 -8.51 5.38
N ALA A 200 -3.77 -8.38 6.57
CA ALA A 200 -5.18 -8.70 6.83
C ALA A 200 -6.13 -7.86 5.95
N GLY A 201 -5.83 -6.56 5.78
CA GLY A 201 -6.55 -5.68 4.87
C GLY A 201 -6.48 -6.13 3.41
N PHE A 202 -5.29 -6.51 2.92
CA PHE A 202 -5.12 -7.06 1.56
C PHE A 202 -5.85 -8.38 1.36
N LEU A 203 -5.77 -9.29 2.32
CA LEU A 203 -6.46 -10.58 2.29
C LEU A 203 -7.97 -10.42 2.29
N SER A 204 -8.50 -9.50 3.11
CA SER A 204 -9.92 -9.16 3.12
C SER A 204 -10.38 -8.67 1.75
N LEU A 205 -9.63 -7.76 1.13
CA LEU A 205 -9.96 -7.23 -0.19
C LEU A 205 -9.95 -8.33 -1.27
N ALA A 206 -8.94 -9.21 -1.24
CA ALA A 206 -8.83 -10.35 -2.13
C ALA A 206 -10.03 -11.31 -1.96
N GLY A 207 -10.43 -11.58 -0.72
CA GLY A 207 -11.58 -12.42 -0.39
C GLY A 207 -12.89 -11.88 -0.96
N VAL A 208 -13.10 -10.56 -0.90
CA VAL A 208 -14.32 -9.93 -1.46
C VAL A 208 -14.39 -10.09 -2.98
N LEU A 209 -13.29 -9.82 -3.68
CA LEU A 209 -13.24 -9.94 -5.13
C LEU A 209 -13.37 -11.39 -5.59
N TYR A 210 -12.79 -12.33 -4.83
CA TYR A 210 -12.98 -13.75 -5.08
C TYR A 210 -14.44 -14.18 -4.89
N LEU A 211 -15.11 -13.72 -3.82
CA LEU A 211 -16.51 -14.03 -3.56
C LEU A 211 -17.43 -13.47 -4.64
N LEU A 212 -17.17 -12.24 -5.11
CA LEU A 212 -17.89 -11.60 -6.22
C LEU A 212 -17.82 -12.44 -7.50
N ARG A 213 -16.64 -13.00 -7.82
CA ARG A 213 -16.47 -13.89 -8.98
C ARG A 213 -17.31 -15.17 -8.86
N ARG A 214 -17.48 -15.75 -7.67
CA ARG A 214 -18.21 -17.01 -7.51
C ARG A 214 -19.72 -16.85 -7.71
N LYS A 215 -20.25 -15.63 -7.56
CA LYS A 215 -21.69 -15.34 -7.62
C LYS A 215 -22.16 -14.74 -8.95
N GLY A 216 -21.25 -14.40 -9.86
CA GLY A 216 -21.54 -13.93 -11.23
C GLY A 216 -21.22 -15.00 -12.24
#